data_AF-A0A1E5QHF3-F1
#
_entry.id   AF-A0A1E5QHF3-F1
#
_cell.length_a   1.000
_cell.length_b   1.000
_cell.length_c   1.000
_cell.angle_alpha   90.00
_cell.angle_beta   90.00
_cell.angle_gamma   90.00
#
_symmetry.space_group_name_H-M   'P 1'
#
loop_
_entity.id
_entity.type
_entity.pdbx_description
1 polymer ?
#
loop_
_entity_poly.entity_id
_entity_poly.type
_entity_poly.pdbx_seq_one_letter_code
_entity_poly.pdbx_strand_id
1 'polypeptide(L)'
;MSKKLLNLTLPIVLEEIENVLATYPKYPYQQAFSVSELRQDLVAYVLSRVPNKYAAVEETEPFVYQMGSSVYSSKQMLDIENCIHIGIQDILHVYHQTASRLARSLSTSHLAS
;
A
#
# COMPACT_ATOMS: atom_id res chain seq x y z
N MET A 1 2.86 0.43 -33.70
CA MET A 1 2.40 -0.58 -32.72
C MET A 1 3.09 -0.31 -31.39
N SER A 2 2.63 0.69 -30.65
CA SER A 2 3.07 0.94 -29.28
C SER A 2 2.28 0.05 -28.32
N LYS A 3 2.98 -0.63 -27.42
CA LYS A 3 2.38 -1.45 -26.37
C LYS A 3 2.67 -0.81 -25.03
N LYS A 4 1.65 -0.72 -24.18
CA LYS A 4 1.78 -0.28 -22.79
C LYS A 4 1.72 -1.48 -21.86
N LEU A 5 2.62 -1.53 -20.88
CA LEU A 5 2.53 -2.48 -19.77
C LEU A 5 1.59 -1.93 -18.71
N LEU A 6 0.56 -2.70 -18.37
CA LEU A 6 -0.35 -2.40 -17.28
C LEU A 6 -0.08 -3.35 -16.11
N ASN A 7 0.07 -2.79 -14.91
CA ASN A 7 0.13 -3.57 -13.68
C ASN A 7 -1.30 -3.96 -13.27
N LEU A 8 -1.65 -5.23 -13.42
CA LEU A 8 -2.95 -5.78 -13.07
C LEU A 8 -3.09 -5.99 -11.54
N THR A 9 -1.98 -6.07 -10.82
CA THR A 9 -1.97 -6.21 -9.36
C THR A 9 -2.33 -4.90 -8.66
N LEU A 10 -1.92 -3.75 -9.21
CA LEU A 10 -2.15 -2.44 -8.61
C LEU A 10 -3.61 -2.18 -8.24
N PRO A 11 -4.60 -2.30 -9.14
CA PRO A 11 -5.99 -2.04 -8.79
C PRO A 11 -6.53 -2.99 -7.72
N ILE A 12 -6.12 -4.26 -7.73
CA ILE A 12 -6.50 -5.26 -6.71
C ILE A 12 -5.94 -4.88 -5.35
N VAL A 13 -4.67 -4.46 -5.28
CA VAL A 13 -4.03 -4.02 -4.04
C VAL A 13 -4.70 -2.75 -3.51
N LEU A 14 -5.09 -1.81 -4.37
CA LEU A 14 -5.78 -0.60 -3.96
C LEU A 14 -7.15 -0.91 -3.34
N GLU A 15 -7.92 -1.80 -3.97
CA GLU A 15 -9.22 -2.25 -3.46
C GLU A 15 -9.06 -3.01 -2.14
N GLU A 16 -8.11 -3.94 -2.07
CA GLU A 16 -7.91 -4.76 -0.87
C GLU A 16 -7.40 -3.93 0.31
N ILE A 17 -6.59 -2.90 0.07
CA ILE A 17 -6.22 -1.93 1.12
C ILE A 17 -7.45 -1.23 1.69
N GLU A 18 -8.41 -0.81 0.84
CA GLU A 18 -9.66 -0.21 1.34
C GLU A 18 -10.48 -1.21 2.16
N ASN A 19 -10.61 -2.44 1.66
CA ASN A 19 -11.34 -3.51 2.35
C ASN A 19 -10.74 -3.78 3.73
N VAL A 20 -9.41 -3.95 3.80
CA VAL A 20 -8.69 -4.16 5.06
C VAL A 20 -8.85 -2.97 5.98
N LEU A 21 -8.60 -1.73 5.51
CA LEU A 21 -8.71 -0.54 6.35
C LEU A 21 -10.13 -0.32 6.90
N ALA A 22 -11.17 -0.70 6.15
CA ALA A 22 -12.55 -0.64 6.61
C ALA A 22 -12.81 -1.51 7.85
N THR A 23 -12.00 -2.56 8.09
CA THR A 23 -12.06 -3.40 9.29
C THR A 23 -11.36 -2.79 10.51
N TYR A 24 -10.50 -1.78 10.31
CA TYR A 24 -9.77 -1.11 11.39
C TYR A 24 -10.59 0.04 11.99
N PRO A 25 -10.30 0.46 13.24
CA PRO A 25 -10.87 1.67 13.81
C PRO A 25 -10.56 2.92 12.98
N LYS A 26 -11.52 3.86 12.93
CA LYS A 26 -11.37 5.14 12.20
C LYS A 26 -10.11 5.92 12.63
N TYR A 27 -9.83 5.94 13.92
CA TYR A 27 -8.62 6.52 14.49
C TYR A 27 -7.82 5.45 15.25
N PRO A 28 -6.48 5.41 15.12
CA PRO A 28 -5.65 6.24 14.24
C PRO A 28 -5.54 5.72 12.79
N TYR A 29 -5.96 4.48 12.51
CA TYR A 29 -5.59 3.76 11.29
C TYR A 29 -6.20 4.33 10.01
N GLN A 30 -7.53 4.31 9.87
CA GLN A 30 -8.16 4.79 8.62
C GLN A 30 -7.77 6.24 8.32
N GLN A 31 -7.72 7.09 9.36
CA GLN A 31 -7.28 8.47 9.22
C GLN A 31 -5.83 8.56 8.70
N ALA A 32 -4.91 7.81 9.29
CA ALA A 32 -3.51 7.81 8.90
C ALA A 32 -3.29 7.37 7.44
N PHE A 33 -4.10 6.47 6.90
CA PHE A 33 -3.96 5.91 5.54
C PHE A 33 -4.95 6.47 4.49
N SER A 34 -5.78 7.46 4.85
CA SER A 34 -6.85 7.96 3.99
C SER A 34 -6.36 8.67 2.71
N VAL A 35 -5.33 9.53 2.78
CA VAL A 35 -4.78 10.27 1.61
C VAL A 35 -3.30 10.66 1.82
N SER A 36 -2.57 9.94 2.69
CA SER A 36 -1.22 10.33 3.12
C SER A 36 -0.12 9.60 2.33
N GLU A 37 1.13 10.06 2.50
CA GLU A 37 2.34 9.33 2.08
C GLU A 37 2.34 7.87 2.59
N LEU A 38 1.81 7.62 3.79
CA LEU A 38 1.71 6.26 4.36
C LEU A 38 0.88 5.32 3.49
N ARG A 39 -0.13 5.85 2.78
CA ARG A 39 -0.92 5.05 1.83
C ARG A 39 -0.09 4.64 0.62
N GLN A 40 0.70 5.56 0.09
CA GLN A 40 1.60 5.27 -1.05
C GLN A 40 2.69 4.28 -0.62
N ASP A 41 3.24 4.45 0.58
CA ASP A 41 4.19 3.52 1.18
C ASP A 41 3.58 2.13 1.36
N LEU A 42 2.31 2.03 1.79
CA LEU A 42 1.62 0.75 1.93
C LEU A 42 1.40 0.07 0.58
N VAL A 43 0.98 0.82 -0.45
CA VAL A 43 0.87 0.29 -1.81
C VAL A 43 2.21 -0.23 -2.31
N ALA A 44 3.28 0.56 -2.16
CA ALA A 44 4.63 0.15 -2.55
C ALA A 44 5.14 -1.04 -1.73
N TYR A 45 4.84 -1.09 -0.44
CA TYR A 45 5.19 -2.19 0.47
C TYR A 45 4.59 -3.51 -0.02
N VAL A 46 3.30 -3.50 -0.36
CA VAL A 46 2.59 -4.70 -0.82
C VAL A 46 3.07 -5.11 -2.21
N LEU A 47 3.12 -4.16 -3.17
CA LEU A 47 3.57 -4.47 -4.53
C LEU A 47 5.02 -4.97 -4.61
N SER A 48 5.88 -4.63 -3.65
CA SER A 48 7.25 -5.17 -3.60
C SER A 48 7.35 -6.57 -3.01
N ARG A 49 6.27 -7.09 -2.40
CA ARG A 49 6.27 -8.38 -1.66
C ARG A 49 5.32 -9.43 -2.25
N VAL A 50 4.37 -9.02 -3.09
CA VAL A 50 3.46 -9.94 -3.78
C VAL A 50 3.85 -10.12 -5.25
N PRO A 51 3.59 -11.30 -5.86
CA PRO A 51 3.82 -11.49 -7.28
C PRO A 51 2.98 -10.51 -8.13
N ASN A 52 3.68 -9.67 -8.91
CA ASN A 52 3.01 -8.72 -9.79
C ASN A 52 2.62 -9.37 -11.13
N LYS A 53 1.39 -9.10 -11.58
CA LYS A 53 0.89 -9.53 -12.89
C LYS A 53 0.83 -8.33 -13.81
N TYR A 54 1.38 -8.49 -15.02
CA TYR A 54 1.40 -7.45 -16.04
C TYR A 54 0.74 -7.93 -17.31
N ALA A 55 0.03 -7.03 -17.99
CA ALA A 55 -0.47 -7.25 -19.34
C ALA A 55 0.14 -6.22 -20.29
N ALA A 56 0.53 -6.67 -21.48
CA ALA A 56 0.89 -5.78 -22.58
C ALA A 56 -0.34 -5.52 -23.43
N VAL A 57 -0.80 -4.27 -23.46
CA VAL A 57 -1.97 -3.85 -24.23
C VAL A 57 -1.56 -2.88 -25.32
N GLU A 58 -2.30 -2.86 -26.42
CA GLU A 58 -2.11 -1.86 -27.47
C GLU A 58 -2.63 -0.50 -26.98
N GLU A 59 -1.91 0.59 -27.29
CA GLU A 59 -2.29 1.94 -26.83
C GLU A 59 -3.64 2.41 -27.39
N THR A 60 -4.10 1.83 -28.50
CA THR A 60 -5.33 2.20 -29.18
C THR A 60 -6.58 1.53 -28.60
N GLU A 61 -6.42 0.51 -27.77
CA GLU A 61 -7.54 -0.25 -27.22
C GLU A 61 -7.86 0.21 -25.79
N PRO A 62 -9.12 0.59 -25.48
CA PRO A 62 -9.52 0.85 -24.11
C PRO A 62 -9.49 -0.45 -23.32
N PHE A 63 -8.39 -0.69 -22.59
CA PHE A 63 -8.30 -1.81 -21.67
C PHE A 63 -9.22 -1.56 -20.47
N VAL A 64 -10.39 -2.20 -20.50
CA VAL A 64 -11.23 -2.33 -19.32
C VAL A 64 -10.54 -3.31 -18.39
N TYR A 65 -10.13 -2.87 -17.20
CA TYR A 65 -9.75 -3.78 -16.14
C TYR A 65 -10.94 -4.73 -15.94
N GLN A 66 -10.83 -5.96 -16.43
CA GLN A 66 -11.75 -7.02 -16.05
C GLN A 66 -11.41 -7.34 -14.59
N MET A 67 -11.97 -6.51 -13.72
CA MET A 67 -11.88 -6.54 -12.27
C MET A 67 -12.73 -7.72 -11.81
N GLY A 68 -12.28 -8.91 -12.18
CA GLY A 68 -12.85 -10.16 -11.73
C GLY A 68 -11.82 -10.80 -10.83
N SER A 69 -12.23 -11.12 -9.61
CA SER A 69 -11.46 -11.96 -8.67
C SER A 69 -10.97 -13.28 -9.30
N SER A 70 -11.48 -13.65 -10.48
CA SER A 70 -10.98 -14.70 -11.38
C SER A 70 -9.46 -14.69 -11.64
N VAL A 71 -8.78 -13.54 -11.57
CA VAL A 71 -7.33 -13.48 -11.79
C VAL A 71 -6.54 -14.04 -10.60
N TYR A 72 -7.07 -13.97 -9.38
CA TYR A 72 -6.36 -14.37 -8.15
C TYR A 72 -7.08 -15.52 -7.45
N SER A 73 -6.35 -16.56 -7.07
CA SER A 73 -6.95 -17.61 -6.25
C SER A 73 -7.24 -17.07 -4.84
N SER A 74 -8.15 -17.72 -4.10
CA SER A 74 -8.44 -17.35 -2.71
C SER A 74 -7.20 -17.32 -1.83
N LYS A 75 -6.24 -18.22 -2.09
CA LYS A 75 -4.94 -18.21 -1.40
C LYS A 75 -4.15 -16.93 -1.70
N GLN A 76 -4.08 -16.51 -2.95
CA GLN A 76 -3.36 -15.29 -3.32
C GLN A 76 -4.01 -14.04 -2.73
N MET A 77 -5.33 -14.01 -2.64
CA MET A 77 -6.04 -12.92 -1.96
C MET A 77 -5.69 -12.86 -0.47
N LEU A 78 -5.69 -14.01 0.23
CA LEU A 78 -5.25 -14.08 1.62
C LEU A 78 -3.79 -13.66 1.81
N ASP A 79 -2.90 -14.02 0.87
CA ASP A 79 -1.51 -13.61 0.92
C ASP A 79 -1.37 -12.08 0.77
N ILE A 80 -2.19 -11.45 -0.09
CA ILE A 80 -2.25 -9.98 -0.25
C ILE A 80 -2.78 -9.33 1.03
N GLU A 81 -3.91 -9.80 1.56
CA GLU A 81 -4.53 -9.32 2.80
C GLU A 81 -3.53 -9.38 3.97
N ASN A 82 -2.87 -10.52 4.17
CA ASN A 82 -1.87 -10.68 5.21
C ASN A 82 -0.67 -9.73 5.01
N CYS A 83 -0.22 -9.54 3.76
CA CYS A 83 0.84 -8.59 3.45
C CYS A 83 0.43 -7.14 3.77
N ILE A 84 -0.84 -6.77 3.59
CA ILE A 84 -1.38 -5.45 3.95
C ILE A 84 -1.34 -5.27 5.48
N HIS A 85 -1.80 -6.26 6.25
CA HIS A 85 -1.77 -6.20 7.72
C HIS A 85 -0.35 -6.01 8.26
N ILE A 86 0.62 -6.77 7.74
CA ILE A 86 2.03 -6.64 8.12
C ILE A 86 2.55 -5.27 7.71
N GLY A 87 2.25 -4.81 6.49
CA GLY A 87 2.66 -3.49 6.00
C GLY A 87 2.16 -2.34 6.88
N ILE A 88 0.90 -2.39 7.33
CA ILE A 88 0.35 -1.40 8.26
C ILE A 88 1.17 -1.36 9.56
N GLN A 89 1.50 -2.50 10.14
CA GLN A 89 2.27 -2.58 11.38
C GLN A 89 3.70 -2.05 11.19
N ASP A 90 4.40 -2.48 10.14
CA ASP A 90 5.77 -2.08 9.85
C ASP A 90 5.89 -0.57 9.60
N ILE A 91 5.01 -0.02 8.76
CA ILE A 91 5.02 1.40 8.40
C ILE A 91 4.76 2.27 9.63
N LEU A 92 3.75 1.92 10.44
CA LEU A 92 3.47 2.65 11.67
C LEU A 92 4.63 2.56 12.67
N HIS A 93 5.26 1.38 12.80
CA HIS A 93 6.43 1.20 13.65
C HIS A 93 7.58 2.14 13.24
N VAL A 94 7.92 2.16 11.94
CA VAL A 94 8.96 3.04 11.39
C VAL A 94 8.61 4.51 11.58
N TYR A 95 7.35 4.90 11.34
CA TYR A 95 6.88 6.26 11.50
C TYR A 95 7.02 6.75 12.95
N HIS A 96 6.55 5.95 13.92
CA HIS A 96 6.69 6.28 15.35
C HIS A 96 8.15 6.32 15.80
N GLN A 97 8.99 5.41 15.31
CA GLN A 97 10.42 5.41 15.62
C GLN A 97 11.12 6.66 15.06
N THR A 98 10.76 7.09 13.86
CA THR A 98 11.34 8.29 13.22
C THR A 98 10.88 9.55 13.92
N ALA A 99 9.58 9.69 14.20
CA ALA A 99 9.03 10.82 14.95
C ALA A 99 9.66 10.95 16.35
N SER A 100 9.83 9.84 17.07
CA SER A 100 10.46 9.85 18.40
C SER A 100 11.95 10.17 18.37
N ARG A 101 12.67 9.82 17.29
CA ARG A 101 14.07 10.22 17.09
C ARG A 101 14.19 11.72 16.83
N LEU A 102 13.35 12.26 15.94
CA LEU A 102 13.33 13.68 15.62
C LEU A 102 12.99 14.53 16.86
N ALA A 103 11.96 14.15 17.62
CA ALA A 103 11.59 14.84 18.86
C ALA A 103 12.74 14.90 19.87
N ARG A 104 13.49 13.80 20.05
CA ARG A 104 14.66 13.77 20.94
C ARG A 104 15.78 14.68 20.46
N SER A 105 16.06 14.71 19.16
CA SER A 105 17.13 15.54 18.59
C SER A 105 16.88 17.05 18.77
N LEU A 106 15.62 17.48 18.65
CA LEU A 106 15.20 18.86 18.86
C LEU A 106 15.31 19.25 20.34
N SER A 107 14.87 18.39 21.26
CA SER A 107 14.99 18.64 22.71
C SER A 107 16.44 18.76 23.19
N THR A 108 17.37 18.00 22.60
CA THR A 108 18.80 18.08 22.98
C THR A 108 19.50 19.34 22.45
N SER A 109 19.00 19.95 21.38
CA SER A 109 19.60 21.17 20.81
C SER A 109 19.32 22.44 21.64
N HIS A 110 18.27 22.45 22.46
CA HIS A 110 17.91 23.59 23.32
C HIS A 110 18.64 23.62 24.67
N LEU A 111 19.38 22.57 25.04
CA LEU A 111 20.14 22.52 26.30
C LEU A 111 21.63 22.87 26.13
N ALA A 112 22.07 23.19 24.90
CA ALA A 112 23.47 23.45 24.57
C ALA A 112 23.77 24.91 24.17
N SER A 113 22.83 25.84 24.43
CA SER A 113 22.95 27.27 24.13
C SER A 113 22.78 28.13 25.37
#